data_AF-A0A249NWN6-F1
#
_entry.id   AF-A0A249NWN6-F1
#
_cell.length_a   1.000
_cell.length_b   1.000
_cell.length_c   1.000
_cell.angle_alpha   90.00
_cell.angle_beta   90.00
_cell.angle_gamma   90.00
#
_symmetry.space_group_name_H-M   'P 1'
#
loop_
_entity.id
_entity.type
_entity.pdbx_description
1 polymer ?
#
loop_
_entity_poly.entity_id
_entity_poly.type
_entity_poly.pdbx_seq_one_letter_code
_entity_poly.pdbx_strand_id
1 'polypeptide(L)'
;MVEIPVLPVLQKTIDETPIGNLTFLVTEFNKPFTTNGLGNKMRDWCDQASLFHCTTHGLRKAGATIAAENGATDEELMAIFGWTTKNQTTTYTKKARRKKMAAGAMHKLVPEQK
;
A
#
# COMPACT_ATOMS: atom_id res chain seq x y z
N MET A 1 -12.23 9.04 14.33
CA MET A 1 -12.50 7.60 14.12
C MET A 1 -12.16 7.28 12.68
N VAL A 2 -11.40 6.21 12.42
CA VAL A 2 -11.03 5.79 11.05
C VAL A 2 -11.72 4.45 10.82
N GLU A 3 -12.61 4.39 9.84
CA GLU A 3 -13.31 3.17 9.43
C GLU A 3 -12.78 2.77 8.05
N ILE A 4 -12.24 1.56 7.93
CA ILE A 4 -11.64 1.06 6.69
C ILE A 4 -12.36 -0.22 6.30
N PRO A 5 -13.13 -0.23 5.19
CA PRO A 5 -13.74 -1.45 4.68
C PRO A 5 -12.69 -2.51 4.36
N VAL A 6 -12.98 -3.76 4.72
CA VAL A 6 -12.09 -4.90 4.43
C VAL A 6 -12.19 -5.25 2.95
N LEU A 7 -11.04 -5.33 2.26
CA LEU A 7 -11.00 -5.79 0.88
C LEU A 7 -11.41 -7.28 0.80
N PRO A 8 -12.13 -7.72 -0.25
CA PRO A 8 -12.52 -9.13 -0.39
C PRO A 8 -11.34 -10.11 -0.30
N VAL A 9 -10.20 -9.74 -0.91
CA VAL A 9 -8.97 -10.55 -0.83
C VAL A 9 -8.41 -10.62 0.58
N LEU A 10 -8.51 -9.54 1.37
CA LEU A 10 -8.06 -9.53 2.76
C LEU A 10 -8.99 -10.37 3.63
N GLN A 11 -10.30 -10.26 3.43
CA GLN A 11 -11.28 -11.09 4.16
C GLN A 11 -11.02 -12.57 3.92
N LYS A 12 -10.85 -12.97 2.66
CA LYS A 12 -10.51 -14.36 2.30
C LYS A 12 -9.24 -14.82 3.00
N THR A 13 -8.18 -14.02 2.99
CA THR A 13 -6.92 -14.37 3.68
C THR A 13 -7.11 -14.50 5.18
N ILE A 14 -7.90 -13.63 5.82
CA ILE A 14 -8.21 -13.72 7.25
C ILE A 14 -8.94 -15.03 7.55
N ASP A 15 -9.93 -15.39 6.74
CA ASP A 15 -10.73 -16.60 6.94
C ASP A 15 -9.90 -17.89 6.77
N GLU A 16 -8.88 -17.87 5.90
CA GLU A 16 -7.99 -19.01 5.62
C GLU A 16 -6.78 -19.09 6.58
N THR A 17 -6.54 -18.08 7.40
CA THR A 17 -5.36 -18.00 8.28
C THR A 17 -5.74 -18.28 9.74
N PRO A 18 -4.95 -19.05 10.50
CA PRO A 18 -5.13 -19.14 11.95
C PRO A 18 -5.00 -17.76 12.61
N ILE A 19 -6.07 -17.30 13.26
CA ILE A 19 -6.12 -16.04 14.00
C ILE A 19 -6.15 -16.30 15.52
N GLY A 20 -5.69 -15.32 16.30
CA GLY A 20 -5.81 -15.35 17.75
C GLY A 20 -7.19 -14.94 18.24
N ASN A 21 -7.42 -15.07 19.55
CA ASN A 21 -8.70 -14.71 20.17
C ASN A 21 -9.05 -13.22 19.98
N LEU A 22 -8.08 -12.31 20.23
CA LEU A 22 -8.30 -10.85 20.17
C LEU A 22 -7.55 -10.15 19.03
N THR A 23 -6.70 -10.87 18.29
CA THR A 23 -5.83 -10.27 17.25
C THR A 23 -5.70 -11.18 16.05
N PHE A 24 -5.76 -10.61 14.85
CA PHE A 24 -5.57 -11.37 13.60
C PHE A 24 -4.14 -11.87 13.40
N LEU A 25 -3.13 -11.09 13.81
CA LEU A 25 -1.73 -11.42 13.59
C LEU A 25 -1.12 -12.08 14.84
N VAL A 26 -0.90 -13.38 14.79
CA VAL A 26 -0.31 -14.17 15.88
C VAL A 26 0.97 -14.89 15.47
N THR A 27 1.86 -15.08 16.45
CA THR A 27 3.06 -15.89 16.31
C THR A 27 2.73 -17.38 16.23
N GLU A 28 3.75 -18.18 15.95
CA GLU A 28 3.73 -19.65 15.93
C GLU A 28 3.27 -20.27 17.26
N PHE A 29 3.37 -19.50 18.35
CA PHE A 29 2.93 -19.86 19.70
C PHE A 29 1.54 -19.31 20.05
N ASN A 30 0.77 -18.85 19.06
CA ASN A 30 -0.56 -18.25 19.20
C ASN A 30 -0.59 -17.02 20.15
N LYS A 31 0.48 -16.21 20.14
CA LYS A 31 0.57 -14.95 20.87
C LYS A 31 0.51 -13.76 19.91
N PRO A 32 -0.08 -12.62 20.28
CA PRO A 32 -0.02 -11.42 19.44
C PRO A 32 1.43 -11.02 19.14
N PHE A 33 1.69 -10.59 17.90
CA PHE A 33 2.99 -10.00 17.59
C PHE A 33 3.18 -8.67 18.34
N THR A 34 4.42 -8.39 18.77
CA THR A 34 4.86 -7.03 19.08
C THR A 34 5.18 -6.29 17.78
N THR A 35 5.20 -4.95 17.80
CA THR A 35 5.58 -4.15 16.62
C THR A 35 6.93 -4.56 16.04
N ASN A 36 7.95 -4.72 16.90
CA ASN A 36 9.29 -5.15 16.49
C ASN A 36 9.28 -6.61 16.01
N GLY A 37 8.54 -7.48 16.69
CA GLY A 37 8.42 -8.90 16.33
C GLY A 37 7.81 -9.09 14.93
N LEU A 38 6.75 -8.34 14.61
CA LEU A 38 6.16 -8.37 13.28
C LEU A 38 7.13 -7.85 12.22
N GLY A 39 7.86 -6.76 12.52
CA GLY A 39 8.88 -6.22 11.62
C GLY A 39 9.97 -7.23 11.28
N ASN A 40 10.51 -7.93 12.28
CA ASN A 40 11.51 -8.97 12.09
C ASN A 40 10.95 -10.15 11.26
N LYS A 41 9.75 -10.63 11.60
CA LYS A 41 9.12 -11.73 10.86
C LYS A 41 8.86 -11.36 9.39
N MET A 42 8.45 -10.13 9.12
CA MET A 42 8.28 -9.63 7.75
C MET A 42 9.60 -9.58 6.98
N ARG A 43 10.73 -9.26 7.63
CA ARG A 43 12.07 -9.33 7.03
C ARG A 43 12.40 -10.78 6.65
N ASP A 44 12.19 -11.72 7.58
CA ASP A 44 12.42 -13.14 7.33
C ASP A 44 11.59 -13.65 6.14
N TRP A 45 10.31 -13.28 6.06
CA TRP A 45 9.45 -13.63 4.92
C TRP A 45 9.93 -13.01 3.60
N CYS A 46 10.39 -11.76 3.63
CA CYS A 46 10.97 -11.14 2.45
C CYS A 46 12.27 -11.84 2.02
N ASP A 47 13.11 -12.31 2.95
CA ASP A 47 14.33 -13.07 2.63
C ASP A 47 14.02 -14.45 2.05
N GLN A 48 13.04 -15.15 2.62
CA GLN A 48 12.54 -16.44 2.09
C GLN A 48 12.01 -16.29 0.65
N ALA A 49 11.37 -15.17 0.35
CA ALA A 49 10.88 -14.84 -1.00
C ALA A 49 11.98 -14.28 -1.93
N SER A 50 13.24 -14.20 -1.50
CA SER A 50 14.34 -13.56 -2.24
C SER A 50 14.09 -12.07 -2.57
N LEU A 51 13.29 -11.38 -1.76
CA LEU A 51 12.93 -9.97 -1.86
C LEU A 51 13.74 -9.12 -0.85
N PHE A 52 15.06 -9.15 -0.96
CA PHE A 52 15.98 -8.48 -0.02
C PHE A 52 15.74 -6.96 0.12
N HIS A 53 15.21 -6.33 -0.92
CA HIS A 53 14.92 -4.89 -0.96
C HIS A 53 13.54 -4.51 -0.41
N CYS A 54 12.69 -5.48 -0.08
CA CYS A 54 11.33 -5.24 0.44
C CYS A 54 11.31 -5.12 1.97
N THR A 55 10.38 -4.32 2.48
CA THR A 55 10.14 -4.11 3.92
C THR A 55 8.64 -3.88 4.17
N THR A 56 8.20 -4.01 5.42
CA THR A 56 6.81 -3.68 5.82
C THR A 56 6.44 -2.25 5.47
N HIS A 57 7.33 -1.30 5.73
CA HIS A 57 7.11 0.10 5.35
C HIS A 57 7.04 0.27 3.83
N GLY A 58 7.85 -0.49 3.08
CA GLY A 58 7.79 -0.56 1.62
C GLY A 58 6.43 -1.04 1.09
N LEU A 59 5.82 -2.06 1.71
CA LEU A 59 4.49 -2.54 1.32
C LEU A 59 3.41 -1.45 1.46
N ARG A 60 3.47 -0.66 2.54
CA ARG A 60 2.55 0.48 2.70
C ARG A 60 2.75 1.54 1.60
N LYS A 61 4.00 1.84 1.24
CA LYS A 61 4.31 2.76 0.13
C LYS A 61 3.82 2.21 -1.21
N ALA A 62 3.95 0.90 -1.42
CA ALA A 62 3.46 0.23 -2.62
C ALA A 62 1.94 0.34 -2.75
N GLY A 63 1.19 0.07 -1.68
CA GLY A 63 -0.27 0.25 -1.66
C GLY A 63 -0.70 1.67 -2.02
N ALA A 64 -0.06 2.69 -1.44
CA ALA A 64 -0.37 4.08 -1.76
C ALA A 64 -0.01 4.45 -3.21
N THR A 65 1.09 3.89 -3.74
CA THR A 65 1.50 4.07 -5.14
C THR A 65 0.46 3.46 -6.07
N ILE A 66 0.05 2.22 -5.83
CA ILE A 66 -0.95 1.49 -6.63
C ILE A 66 -2.28 2.26 -6.63
N ALA A 67 -2.76 2.70 -5.46
CA ALA A 67 -3.99 3.48 -5.36
C ALA A 67 -3.90 4.80 -6.14
N ALA A 68 -2.80 5.54 -6.02
CA ALA A 68 -2.58 6.79 -6.76
C ALA A 68 -2.52 6.56 -8.28
N GLU A 69 -1.84 5.50 -8.74
CA GLU A 69 -1.78 5.12 -10.15
C GLU A 69 -3.17 4.75 -10.70
N ASN A 70 -4.00 4.10 -9.87
CA ASN A 70 -5.40 3.80 -10.16
C ASN A 70 -6.33 5.03 -10.08
N GLY A 71 -5.81 6.21 -9.72
CA GLY A 71 -6.54 7.47 -9.76
C GLY A 71 -7.01 8.01 -8.43
N ALA A 72 -6.61 7.39 -7.31
CA ALA A 72 -6.94 7.92 -5.98
C ALA A 72 -6.42 9.36 -5.80
N THR A 73 -7.28 10.20 -5.27
CA THR A 73 -7.01 11.57 -4.84
C THR A 73 -6.22 11.62 -3.54
N ASP A 74 -5.72 12.80 -3.18
CA ASP A 74 -5.02 12.97 -1.90
C ASP A 74 -5.94 12.65 -0.72
N GLU A 75 -7.21 13.07 -0.81
CA GLU A 75 -8.25 12.85 0.19
C GLU A 75 -8.59 11.35 0.35
N GLU A 76 -8.72 10.62 -0.76
CA GLU A 76 -8.97 9.18 -0.71
C GLU A 76 -7.78 8.43 -0.11
N LEU A 77 -6.54 8.79 -0.49
CA LEU A 77 -5.35 8.22 0.14
C LEU A 77 -5.28 8.55 1.64
N MET A 78 -5.66 9.76 2.04
CA MET A 78 -5.74 10.14 3.46
C MET A 78 -6.74 9.26 4.20
N ALA A 79 -7.92 9.03 3.63
CA ALA A 79 -8.96 8.21 4.23
C ALA A 79 -8.52 6.74 4.42
N ILE A 80 -7.97 6.11 3.39
CA ILE A 80 -7.65 4.67 3.43
C ILE A 80 -6.33 4.36 4.16
N PHE A 81 -5.40 5.32 4.25
CA PHE A 81 -4.13 5.13 4.96
C PHE A 81 -4.11 5.83 6.33
N GLY A 82 -5.11 6.63 6.70
CA GLY A 82 -5.15 7.34 7.97
C GLY A 82 -4.12 8.48 8.08
N TRP A 83 -3.73 9.09 6.96
CA TRP A 83 -2.90 10.28 6.99
C TRP A 83 -3.76 11.53 7.26
N THR A 84 -3.30 12.39 8.16
CA THR A 84 -4.02 13.61 8.55
C THR A 84 -3.62 14.83 7.72
N THR A 85 -2.51 14.76 6.99
CA THR A 85 -2.04 15.84 6.12
C THR A 85 -1.68 15.33 4.73
N LYS A 86 -1.75 16.23 3.75
CA LYS A 86 -1.45 15.93 2.34
C LYS A 86 0.05 15.75 2.04
N ASN A 87 0.95 16.01 2.99
CA ASN A 87 2.39 15.95 2.76
C ASN A 87 2.82 14.59 2.20
N GLN A 88 2.23 13.50 2.71
CA GLN A 88 2.53 12.15 2.24
C GLN A 88 1.77 11.79 0.97
N THR A 89 0.49 12.12 0.86
CA THR A 89 -0.35 11.71 -0.27
C THR A 89 0.05 12.39 -1.57
N THR A 90 0.40 13.68 -1.48
CA THR A 90 0.84 14.52 -2.60
C THR A 90 2.02 13.90 -3.34
N THR A 91 2.92 13.21 -2.62
CA THR A 91 4.08 12.54 -3.22
C THR A 91 3.65 11.45 -4.21
N TYR A 92 2.66 10.64 -3.83
CA TYR A 92 2.16 9.54 -4.67
C TYR A 92 1.30 10.07 -5.82
N THR A 93 0.35 10.97 -5.53
CA THR A 93 -0.60 11.50 -6.52
C THR A 93 0.10 12.35 -7.58
N LYS A 94 1.06 13.21 -7.20
CA LYS A 94 1.85 13.97 -8.18
C LYS A 94 2.65 13.06 -9.09
N LYS A 95 3.28 12.01 -8.56
CA LYS A 95 4.07 11.07 -9.37
C LYS A 95 3.19 10.34 -10.37
N ALA A 96 2.06 9.80 -9.92
CA ALA A 96 1.08 9.12 -10.78
C ALA A 96 0.52 10.07 -11.87
N ARG A 97 0.09 11.27 -11.47
CA ARG A 97 -0.45 12.28 -12.39
C ARG A 97 0.58 12.73 -13.40
N ARG A 98 1.84 12.99 -13.00
CA ARG A 98 2.92 13.40 -13.89
C ARG A 98 3.15 12.38 -15.01
N LYS A 99 3.13 11.08 -14.69
CA LYS A 99 3.26 10.00 -15.69
C LYS A 99 2.10 10.04 -16.70
N LYS A 100 0.86 10.15 -16.24
CA LYS A 100 -0.33 10.24 -17.10
C LYS A 100 -0.33 11.51 -17.97
N MET A 101 0.00 12.65 -17.38
CA MET A 101 0.08 13.93 -18.09
C MET A 101 1.16 13.90 -19.18
N ALA A 102 2.34 13.34 -18.88
CA ALA A 102 3.39 13.19 -19.87
C ALA A 102 2.89 12.35 -21.06
N ALA A 103 2.35 11.15 -20.80
CA ALA A 103 1.81 10.27 -21.85
C ALA A 103 0.73 10.97 -22.70
N GLY A 104 -0.19 11.69 -22.05
CA GLY A 104 -1.26 12.43 -22.74
C GLY A 104 -0.78 13.69 -23.48
N ALA A 105 0.40 14.23 -23.17
CA ALA A 105 0.93 15.45 -23.78
C ALA A 105 2.02 15.21 -24.83
N MET A 106 2.59 14.00 -24.92
CA MET A 106 3.69 13.71 -25.86
C MET A 106 3.37 14.05 -27.31
N HIS A 107 2.13 13.83 -27.75
CA HIS A 107 1.68 14.16 -29.11
C HIS A 107 1.79 15.66 -29.44
N LYS A 108 1.77 16.54 -28.42
CA LYS A 108 1.84 18.01 -28.61
C LYS A 108 3.23 18.50 -29.02
N LEU A 109 4.24 17.63 -29.01
CA LEU A 109 5.60 17.96 -29.46
C LEU A 109 5.74 17.93 -30.98
N VAL A 110 4.80 17.29 -31.68
CA VAL A 110 4.76 17.25 -33.15
C VAL A 110 3.52 18.01 -33.64
N PRO A 111 3.62 18.78 -34.73
CA PRO A 111 2.45 19.37 -35.37
C PRO A 111 1.47 18.27 -35.79
N GLU A 112 0.16 18.50 -35.62
CA GLU A 112 -0.86 17.61 -36.20
C GLU A 112 -0.68 17.58 -37.73
N GLN A 113 -0.43 16.40 -38.28
CA GLN A 113 -0.44 16.20 -39.72
C GLN A 113 -1.89 16.29 -40.18
N LYS A 114 -2.20 17.32 -40.97
CA LYS A 114 -3.47 17.45 -41.70
C LYS A 114 -3.55 16.44 -42.83
#